data_AF-A0A0K8SD68-F1
#
_entry.id   AF-A0A0K8SD68-F1
#
_cell.length_a   1.000
_cell.length_b   1.000
_cell.length_c   1.000
_cell.angle_alpha   90.00
_cell.angle_beta   90.00
_cell.angle_gamma   90.00
#
_symmetry.space_group_name_H-M   'P 1'
#
loop_
_entity.id
_entity.type
_entity.pdbx_description
1 polymer ?
#
loop_
_entity_poly.entity_id
_entity_poly.type
_entity_poly.pdbx_seq_one_letter_code
_entity_poly.pdbx_strand_id
1 'polypeptide(L)'
;MVVGLVGTIIVGILCAHCTYVMVKCSQEMCKQLNRPFLGYTETVEVTMLHCANKKFSKYAGLIKKSVEGFMFFTYYGVNTVYIILVAESLQEIMENHLHLNWDIRLYILMVAIPIYLVGIVRNMKYLVPFSALANILLFFGLCLTFYYMAQDLPPIDSRPAAAPISKLPLFFSTVLFGMEGIGTMLPIENSMKTPRHFLGCPGVLNIAMSIVVTLFILLRLLWLPQVW
;
A
#
# COMPACT_ATOMS: atom_id res chain seq x y z
N MET A 1 -21.58 7.27 -6.54
CA MET A 1 -21.43 6.22 -5.50
C MET A 1 -21.07 4.84 -6.08
N VAL A 2 -21.90 4.27 -6.94
CA VAL A 2 -21.77 2.90 -7.47
C VAL A 2 -20.44 2.67 -8.21
N VAL A 3 -20.08 3.60 -9.11
CA VAL A 3 -18.88 3.46 -9.97
C VAL A 3 -17.60 3.22 -9.16
N GLY A 4 -17.40 3.94 -8.07
CA GLY A 4 -16.18 3.74 -7.29
C GLY A 4 -16.30 2.69 -6.19
N LEU A 5 -17.50 2.23 -5.78
CA LEU A 5 -17.61 0.99 -5.00
C LEU A 5 -17.19 -0.21 -5.85
N VAL A 6 -17.77 -0.32 -7.04
CA VAL A 6 -17.42 -1.35 -8.03
C VAL A 6 -15.95 -1.22 -8.42
N GLY A 7 -15.47 0.01 -8.67
CA GLY A 7 -14.07 0.29 -8.98
C GLY A 7 -13.11 -0.17 -7.88
N THR A 8 -13.40 0.10 -6.62
CA THR A 8 -12.57 -0.34 -5.49
C THR A 8 -12.51 -1.88 -5.40
N ILE A 9 -13.64 -2.57 -5.61
CA ILE A 9 -13.68 -4.03 -5.61
C ILE A 9 -12.83 -4.59 -6.76
N ILE A 10 -12.99 -4.06 -7.98
CA ILE A 10 -12.23 -4.50 -9.16
C ILE A 10 -10.73 -4.29 -8.94
N VAL A 11 -10.32 -3.10 -8.48
CA VAL A 11 -8.91 -2.80 -8.21
C VAL A 11 -8.36 -3.71 -7.11
N GLY A 12 -9.12 -3.96 -6.04
CA GLY A 12 -8.73 -4.89 -4.97
C GLY A 12 -8.50 -6.31 -5.47
N ILE A 13 -9.41 -6.85 -6.29
CA ILE A 13 -9.25 -8.16 -6.91
C ILE A 13 -8.03 -8.20 -7.82
N LEU A 14 -7.83 -7.15 -8.64
CA LEU A 14 -6.69 -7.04 -9.54
C LEU A 14 -5.37 -7.04 -8.76
N CYS A 15 -5.24 -6.20 -7.73
CA CYS A 15 -4.07 -6.12 -6.86
C CYS A 15 -3.79 -7.45 -6.13
N ALA A 16 -4.83 -8.09 -5.59
CA ALA A 16 -4.71 -9.39 -4.95
C ALA A 16 -4.23 -10.47 -5.94
N HIS A 17 -4.81 -10.50 -7.14
CA HIS A 17 -4.43 -11.44 -8.19
C HIS A 17 -2.98 -11.22 -8.66
N CYS A 18 -2.57 -9.97 -8.90
CA CYS A 18 -1.20 -9.64 -9.27
C CYS A 18 -0.20 -10.08 -8.20
N THR A 19 -0.52 -9.84 -6.92
CA THR A 19 0.32 -10.25 -5.79
C THR A 19 0.41 -11.76 -5.68
N TYR A 20 -0.73 -12.46 -5.81
CA TYR A 20 -0.80 -13.91 -5.77
C TYR A 20 0.08 -14.54 -6.86
N VAL A 21 -0.05 -14.07 -8.11
CA VAL A 21 0.75 -14.56 -9.25
C VAL A 21 2.24 -14.30 -9.00
N MET A 22 2.61 -13.11 -8.56
CA MET A 22 4.01 -12.75 -8.30
C MET A 22 4.64 -13.66 -7.23
N VAL A 23 3.97 -13.83 -6.09
CA VAL A 23 4.46 -14.68 -5.00
C VAL A 23 4.54 -16.15 -5.44
N LYS A 24 3.53 -16.64 -6.17
CA LYS A 24 3.54 -18.02 -6.69
C LYS A 24 4.71 -18.25 -7.65
N CYS A 25 5.00 -17.29 -8.53
CA CYS A 25 6.16 -17.34 -9.42
C CYS A 25 7.48 -17.34 -8.62
N SER A 26 7.61 -16.48 -7.60
CA SER A 26 8.77 -16.46 -6.70
C SER A 26 8.97 -17.81 -6.00
N GLN A 27 7.92 -18.36 -5.39
CA GLN A 27 7.98 -19.65 -4.70
C GLN A 27 8.40 -20.80 -5.62
N GLU A 28 7.86 -20.83 -6.84
CA GLU A 28 8.18 -21.88 -7.81
C GLU A 28 9.62 -21.74 -8.32
N MET A 29 10.10 -20.51 -8.51
CA MET A 29 11.48 -20.26 -8.93
C MET A 29 12.50 -20.53 -7.81
N CYS A 30 12.16 -20.22 -6.56
CA CYS A 30 12.96 -20.60 -5.39
C CYS A 30 13.17 -22.12 -5.33
N LYS A 31 12.13 -22.92 -5.60
CA LYS A 31 12.24 -24.39 -5.67
C LYS A 31 13.13 -24.86 -6.81
N GLN A 32 12.94 -24.33 -8.03
CA GLN A 32 13.70 -24.75 -9.20
C GLN A 32 15.18 -24.39 -9.11
N LEU A 33 15.50 -23.23 -8.52
CA LEU A 33 16.86 -22.72 -8.39
C LEU A 33 17.56 -23.14 -7.09
N ASN A 34 16.89 -23.88 -6.21
CA ASN A 34 17.35 -24.21 -4.86
C ASN A 34 17.82 -22.97 -4.08
N ARG A 35 17.09 -21.86 -4.18
CA ARG A 35 17.36 -20.61 -3.42
C ARG A 35 16.38 -20.46 -2.26
N PRO A 36 16.84 -19.97 -1.09
CA PRO A 36 15.98 -19.82 0.08
C PRO A 36 14.93 -18.73 -0.08
N PHE A 37 15.24 -17.68 -0.83
CA PHE A 37 14.34 -16.57 -1.15
C PHE A 37 14.80 -15.86 -2.44
N LEU A 38 13.89 -15.13 -3.06
CA LEU A 38 14.15 -14.25 -4.20
C LEU A 38 13.57 -12.86 -3.92
N GLY A 39 14.29 -11.83 -4.37
CA GLY A 39 13.76 -10.46 -4.40
C GLY A 39 12.72 -10.27 -5.51
N TYR A 40 12.02 -9.14 -5.52
CA TYR A 40 11.04 -8.82 -6.57
C TYR A 40 11.68 -8.76 -7.96
N THR A 41 12.72 -7.95 -8.11
CA THR A 41 13.40 -7.73 -9.40
C THR A 41 14.17 -8.97 -9.86
N GLU A 42 14.72 -9.72 -8.90
CA GLU A 42 15.35 -11.02 -9.11
C GLU A 42 14.35 -12.06 -9.61
N THR A 43 13.16 -12.14 -9.00
CA THR A 43 12.07 -13.03 -9.44
C THR A 43 11.71 -12.77 -10.89
N VAL A 44 11.58 -11.50 -11.29
CA VAL A 44 11.29 -11.11 -12.68
C VAL A 44 12.42 -11.55 -13.63
N GLU A 45 13.67 -11.31 -13.27
CA GLU A 45 14.83 -11.71 -14.08
C GLU A 45 14.89 -13.22 -14.27
N VAL A 46 14.83 -13.99 -13.18
CA VAL A 46 14.97 -15.46 -13.27
C VAL A 46 13.81 -16.11 -13.99
N THR A 47 12.59 -15.58 -13.83
CA THR A 47 11.40 -16.04 -14.55
C THR A 47 11.54 -15.80 -16.05
N MET A 48 12.07 -14.63 -16.45
CA MET A 48 12.33 -14.33 -17.86
C MET A 48 13.47 -15.17 -18.46
N LEU A 49 14.44 -15.59 -17.64
CA LEU A 49 15.53 -16.46 -18.08
C LEU A 49 15.07 -17.93 -18.25
N HIS A 50 14.24 -18.44 -17.33
CA HIS A 50 13.94 -19.88 -17.25
C HIS A 50 12.55 -20.28 -17.77
N CYS A 51 11.52 -19.46 -17.55
CA CYS A 51 10.15 -19.78 -17.98
C CYS A 51 9.79 -19.19 -19.35
N ALA A 52 10.41 -18.09 -19.77
CA ALA A 52 10.09 -17.50 -21.05
C ALA A 52 10.82 -18.24 -22.18
N ASN A 53 10.05 -18.93 -23.04
CA ASN A 53 10.49 -19.61 -24.27
C ASN A 53 11.64 -18.81 -24.92
N LYS A 54 12.90 -19.29 -24.79
CA LYS A 54 14.25 -18.63 -24.79
C LYS A 54 14.48 -17.30 -25.53
N LYS A 55 13.56 -16.85 -26.37
CA LYS A 55 13.47 -15.55 -27.06
C LYS A 55 13.48 -14.34 -26.10
N PHE A 56 12.78 -14.40 -24.97
CA PHE A 56 12.69 -13.28 -24.03
C PHE A 56 13.85 -13.20 -23.01
N SER A 57 14.62 -14.28 -22.87
CA SER A 57 15.80 -14.36 -21.99
C SER A 57 16.84 -13.26 -22.30
N LYS A 58 16.98 -12.86 -23.57
CA LYS A 58 17.88 -11.77 -24.00
C LYS A 58 17.51 -10.40 -23.41
N TYR A 59 16.24 -10.18 -23.08
CA TYR A 59 15.74 -8.92 -22.52
C TYR A 59 15.66 -8.94 -21.00
N ALA A 60 15.98 -10.06 -20.33
CA ALA A 60 15.81 -10.21 -18.89
C ALA A 60 16.53 -9.11 -18.09
N GLY A 61 17.79 -8.80 -18.43
CA GLY A 61 18.54 -7.73 -17.77
C GLY A 61 17.97 -6.33 -17.99
N LEU A 62 17.40 -6.06 -19.18
CA LEU A 62 16.73 -4.79 -19.47
C LEU A 62 15.44 -4.65 -18.65
N ILE A 63 14.62 -5.71 -18.62
CA ILE A 63 13.37 -5.76 -17.85
C ILE A 63 13.65 -5.56 -16.37
N LYS A 64 14.67 -6.24 -15.82
CA LYS A 64 15.08 -6.07 -14.42
C LYS A 64 15.37 -4.61 -14.10
N LYS A 65 16.25 -3.95 -14.87
CA LYS A 65 16.61 -2.54 -14.66
C LYS A 65 15.39 -1.61 -14.78
N SER A 66 14.50 -1.90 -15.72
CA SER A 66 13.24 -1.16 -15.89
C SER A 66 12.35 -1.28 -14.65
N VAL A 67 12.14 -2.51 -14.16
CA VAL A 67 11.35 -2.77 -12.95
C VAL A 67 12.00 -2.14 -11.72
N GLU A 68 13.32 -2.21 -11.56
CA GLU A 68 14.06 -1.52 -10.51
C GLU A 68 13.81 0.00 -10.53
N GLY A 69 13.84 0.61 -11.72
CA GLY A 69 13.54 2.03 -11.89
C GLY A 69 12.10 2.39 -11.52
N PHE A 70 11.12 1.59 -11.96
CA PHE A 70 9.71 1.81 -11.59
C PHE A 70 9.47 1.62 -10.08
N MET A 71 10.08 0.60 -9.47
CA MET A 71 9.98 0.41 -8.01
C MET A 71 10.60 1.58 -7.25
N PHE A 72 11.77 2.07 -7.68
CA PHE A 72 12.40 3.24 -7.08
C PHE A 72 11.48 4.47 -7.13
N PHE A 73 10.91 4.77 -8.31
CA PHE A 73 10.02 5.91 -8.46
C PHE A 73 8.75 5.79 -7.62
N THR A 74 8.13 4.61 -7.60
CA THR A 74 6.94 4.34 -6.77
C THR A 74 7.24 4.55 -5.29
N TYR A 75 8.32 3.95 -4.77
CA TYR A 75 8.66 4.09 -3.35
C TYR A 75 9.08 5.51 -3.00
N TYR A 76 9.81 6.20 -3.88
CA TYR A 76 10.15 7.60 -3.68
C TYR A 76 8.88 8.47 -3.57
N GLY A 77 7.92 8.29 -4.48
CA GLY A 77 6.64 8.99 -4.45
C GLY A 77 5.84 8.69 -3.18
N VAL A 78 5.73 7.41 -2.81
CA VAL A 78 5.02 6.97 -1.60
C VAL A 78 5.63 7.55 -0.33
N ASN A 79 6.95 7.51 -0.18
CA ASN A 79 7.64 8.11 0.97
C ASN A 79 7.42 9.63 1.03
N THR A 80 7.44 10.31 -0.12
CA THR A 80 7.19 11.75 -0.19
C THR A 80 5.78 12.10 0.30
N VAL A 81 4.77 11.39 -0.18
CA VAL A 81 3.37 11.59 0.25
C VAL A 81 3.20 11.31 1.74
N TYR A 82 3.83 10.25 2.27
CA TYR A 82 3.77 9.96 3.71
C TYR A 82 4.38 11.05 4.59
N ILE A 83 5.56 11.57 4.22
CA ILE A 83 6.21 12.65 4.97
C ILE A 83 5.33 13.91 4.98
N ILE A 84 4.76 14.28 3.83
CA ILE A 84 3.90 15.45 3.71
C ILE A 84 2.64 15.28 4.57
N LEU A 85 1.97 14.13 4.50
CA LEU A 85 0.75 13.88 5.26
C LEU A 85 0.98 13.97 6.78
N VAL A 86 2.09 13.41 7.27
CA VAL A 86 2.45 13.49 8.69
C VAL A 86 2.81 14.92 9.08
N ALA A 87 3.51 15.66 8.22
CA ALA A 87 3.85 17.05 8.46
C ALA A 87 2.61 17.95 8.53
N GLU A 88 1.65 17.78 7.62
CA GLU A 88 0.36 18.48 7.63
C GLU A 88 -0.42 18.18 8.91
N SER A 89 -0.49 16.90 9.31
CA SER A 89 -1.16 16.49 10.56
C SER A 89 -0.50 17.13 11.80
N LEU A 90 0.83 17.23 11.83
CA LEU A 90 1.54 17.90 12.91
C LEU A 90 1.30 19.42 12.91
N GLN A 91 1.29 20.04 11.73
CA GLN A 91 1.00 21.47 11.60
C GLN A 91 -0.39 21.79 12.16
N GLU A 92 -1.42 21.03 11.78
CA GLU A 92 -2.79 21.22 12.28
C GLU A 92 -2.86 21.13 13.81
N ILE A 93 -2.15 20.19 14.43
CA ILE A 93 -2.11 20.05 15.90
C ILE A 93 -1.42 21.26 16.54
N MET A 94 -0.29 21.70 15.98
CA MET A 94 0.53 22.78 16.55
C MET A 94 -0.11 24.16 16.39
N GLU A 95 -0.78 24.41 15.27
CA GLU A 95 -1.50 25.67 15.04
C GLU A 95 -2.76 25.76 15.92
N ASN A 96 -3.51 24.66 16.06
CA ASN A 96 -4.75 24.65 16.83
C ASN A 96 -4.53 24.66 18.35
N HIS A 97 -3.45 24.05 18.85
CA HIS A 97 -3.21 23.95 20.30
C HIS A 97 -2.13 24.89 20.84
N LEU A 98 -1.13 25.25 20.02
CA LEU A 98 0.02 26.05 20.45
C LEU A 98 0.10 27.42 19.75
N HIS A 99 -0.79 27.71 18.78
CA HIS A 99 -0.80 28.95 17.98
C HIS A 99 0.54 29.27 17.30
N LEU A 100 1.30 28.23 16.95
CA LEU A 100 2.60 28.34 16.27
C LEU A 100 2.41 28.26 14.76
N ASN A 101 2.36 29.41 14.09
CA ASN A 101 2.26 29.50 12.62
C ASN A 101 3.66 29.45 11.98
N TRP A 102 4.20 28.24 11.83
CA TRP A 102 5.44 27.99 11.09
C TRP A 102 5.14 27.50 9.67
N ASP A 103 6.09 27.69 8.75
CA ASP A 103 5.97 27.16 7.39
C ASP A 103 5.95 25.62 7.40
N ILE A 104 5.03 25.01 6.64
CA ILE A 104 4.93 23.55 6.43
C ILE A 104 6.29 22.91 6.09
N ARG A 105 7.18 23.62 5.40
CA ARG A 105 8.52 23.16 5.04
C ARG A 105 9.35 22.77 6.25
N LEU A 106 9.20 23.48 7.37
CA LEU A 106 9.89 23.16 8.62
C LEU A 106 9.34 21.88 9.23
N TYR A 107 8.01 21.69 9.22
CA TYR A 107 7.38 20.45 9.67
C TYR A 107 7.81 19.26 8.82
N ILE A 108 7.88 19.42 7.48
CA ILE A 108 8.39 18.39 6.56
C ILE A 108 9.82 18.01 6.94
N LEU A 109 10.71 18.98 7.18
CA LEU A 109 12.10 18.71 7.55
C LEU A 109 12.18 17.99 8.91
N MET A 110 11.41 18.43 9.90
CA MET A 110 11.35 17.81 11.23
C MET A 110 10.87 16.36 11.19
N VAL A 111 9.95 16.02 10.29
CA VAL A 111 9.44 14.65 10.10
C VAL A 111 10.37 13.80 9.24
N ALA A 112 11.00 14.39 8.21
CA ALA A 112 11.89 13.66 7.31
C ALA A 112 13.14 13.13 8.01
N ILE A 113 13.73 13.91 8.94
CA ILE A 113 14.93 13.51 9.69
C ILE A 113 14.76 12.18 10.44
N PRO A 114 13.76 12.01 11.35
CA PRO A 114 13.57 10.76 12.07
C PRO A 114 13.17 9.61 11.14
N ILE A 115 12.37 9.87 10.09
CA ILE A 115 12.00 8.83 9.11
C ILE A 115 13.25 8.32 8.37
N TYR A 116 14.15 9.22 7.97
CA TYR A 116 15.41 8.85 7.34
C TYR A 116 16.28 7.98 8.26
N LEU A 117 16.39 8.35 9.54
CA LEU A 117 17.14 7.57 10.54
C LEU A 117 16.55 6.17 10.73
N VAL A 118 15.22 6.04 10.79
CA VAL A 118 14.54 4.74 10.85
C VAL A 118 14.76 3.94 9.56
N GLY A 119 14.77 4.60 8.40
CA GLY A 119 15.02 3.97 7.10
C GLY A 119 16.40 3.33 6.94
N ILE A 120 17.39 3.71 7.77
CA ILE A 120 18.72 3.09 7.79
C ILE A 120 18.68 1.70 8.44
N VAL A 121 17.65 1.38 9.24
CA VAL A 121 17.54 0.10 9.93
C VAL A 121 17.20 -1.01 8.94
N ARG A 122 18.22 -1.81 8.58
CA ARG A 122 18.09 -2.91 7.61
C ARG A 122 17.37 -4.15 8.15
N ASN A 123 17.32 -4.29 9.48
CA ASN A 123 16.76 -5.47 10.13
C ASN A 123 15.29 -5.25 10.50
N MET A 124 14.38 -5.72 9.65
CA MET A 124 12.92 -5.60 9.81
C MET A 124 12.40 -6.12 11.16
N LYS A 125 13.11 -7.07 11.79
CA LYS A 125 12.77 -7.62 13.11
C LYS A 125 12.74 -6.56 14.22
N TYR A 126 13.60 -5.55 14.17
CA TYR A 126 13.61 -4.48 15.19
C TYR A 126 12.43 -3.53 15.05
N LEU A 127 11.85 -3.42 13.87
CA LEU A 127 10.69 -2.55 13.61
C LEU A 127 9.37 -3.22 14.04
N VAL A 128 9.34 -4.54 14.22
CA VAL A 128 8.14 -5.28 14.60
C VAL A 128 7.42 -4.74 15.84
N PRO A 129 8.08 -4.50 17.00
CA PRO A 129 7.38 -3.97 18.18
C PRO A 129 6.82 -2.56 17.96
N PHE A 130 7.55 -1.70 17.25
CA PHE A 130 7.08 -0.36 16.88
C PHE A 130 5.90 -0.42 15.92
N SER A 131 5.96 -1.32 14.94
CA SER A 131 4.86 -1.58 14.00
C SER A 131 3.62 -2.11 14.71
N ALA A 132 3.78 -3.00 15.70
CA ALA A 132 2.66 -3.49 16.49
C ALA A 132 1.97 -2.35 17.26
N LEU A 133 2.75 -1.48 17.91
CA LEU A 133 2.20 -0.28 18.57
C LEU A 133 1.52 0.66 17.58
N ALA A 134 2.15 0.92 16.43
CA ALA A 134 1.58 1.74 15.37
C ALA A 134 0.26 1.17 14.85
N ASN A 135 0.16 -0.15 14.69
CA ASN A 135 -1.08 -0.82 14.28
C ASN A 135 -2.20 -0.69 15.32
N ILE A 136 -1.89 -0.70 16.63
CA ILE A 136 -2.87 -0.46 17.69
C ILE A 136 -3.37 0.99 17.62
N LEU A 137 -2.47 1.96 17.49
CA LEU A 137 -2.83 3.37 17.35
C LEU A 137 -3.64 3.62 16.07
N LEU A 138 -3.26 2.97 14.96
CA LEU A 138 -3.99 3.03 13.70
C LEU A 138 -5.40 2.47 13.85
N PHE A 139 -5.56 1.34 14.54
CA PHE A 139 -6.87 0.75 14.81
C PHE A 139 -7.74 1.70 15.66
N PHE A 140 -7.19 2.30 16.70
CA PHE A 140 -7.90 3.27 17.53
C PHE A 140 -8.32 4.51 16.72
N GLY A 141 -7.40 5.09 15.94
CA GLY A 141 -7.68 6.23 15.06
C GLY A 141 -8.75 5.90 14.01
N LEU A 142 -8.70 4.69 13.45
CA LEU A 142 -9.72 4.20 12.52
C LEU A 142 -11.10 4.09 13.18
N CYS A 143 -11.18 3.53 14.38
CA CYS A 143 -12.44 3.45 15.15
C CYS A 143 -13.00 4.84 15.45
N LEU A 144 -12.16 5.79 15.85
CA LEU A 144 -12.55 7.16 16.16
C LEU A 144 -13.02 7.91 14.91
N THR A 145 -12.32 7.76 13.79
CA THR A 145 -12.73 8.28 12.48
C THR A 145 -14.10 7.72 12.09
N PHE A 146 -14.33 6.41 12.18
CA PHE A 146 -15.64 5.83 11.90
C PHE A 146 -16.73 6.33 12.86
N TYR A 147 -16.41 6.52 14.14
CA TYR A 147 -17.36 7.04 15.12
C TYR A 147 -17.82 8.47 14.79
N TYR A 148 -16.89 9.37 14.45
CA TYR A 148 -17.23 10.74 14.05
C TYR A 148 -17.91 10.82 12.69
N MET A 149 -17.48 10.00 11.73
CA MET A 149 -18.13 9.94 10.42
C MET A 149 -19.55 9.35 10.48
N ALA A 150 -19.86 8.54 11.50
CA ALA A 150 -21.19 7.99 11.72
C ALA A 150 -22.17 8.99 12.37
N GLN A 151 -21.69 10.16 12.81
CA GLN A 151 -22.51 11.24 13.34
C GLN A 151 -22.97 12.17 12.21
N ASP A 152 -24.22 12.64 12.29
CA ASP A 152 -24.83 13.58 11.34
C ASP A 152 -24.76 13.15 9.86
N LEU A 153 -25.17 11.90 9.55
CA LEU A 153 -25.25 11.43 8.15
C LEU A 153 -26.33 12.18 7.36
N PRO A 154 -26.00 12.90 6.28
CA PRO A 154 -27.02 13.44 5.39
C PRO A 154 -27.70 12.32 4.58
N PRO A 155 -28.93 12.55 4.08
CA PRO A 155 -29.75 11.56 3.38
C PRO A 155 -29.02 10.88 2.22
N ILE A 156 -29.35 9.60 1.95
CA ILE A 156 -28.73 8.80 0.88
C ILE A 156 -29.15 9.29 -0.53
N ASP A 157 -30.30 9.95 -0.63
CA ASP A 157 -30.95 10.32 -1.91
C ASP A 157 -30.38 11.58 -2.59
N SER A 158 -29.58 12.41 -1.89
CA SER A 158 -28.93 13.59 -2.49
C SER A 158 -27.63 13.25 -3.24
N ARG A 159 -27.28 11.96 -3.36
CA ARG A 159 -25.93 11.53 -3.75
C ARG A 159 -25.82 11.29 -5.24
N PRO A 160 -24.88 11.95 -5.96
CA PRO A 160 -24.66 11.65 -7.38
C PRO A 160 -24.20 10.20 -7.57
N ALA A 161 -24.97 9.46 -8.38
CA ALA A 161 -24.70 8.05 -8.70
C ALA A 161 -23.33 7.89 -9.39
N ALA A 162 -22.91 8.88 -10.18
CA ALA A 162 -21.63 8.93 -10.89
C ALA A 162 -20.91 10.27 -10.63
N ALA A 163 -19.59 10.18 -10.36
CA ALA A 163 -18.72 11.35 -10.35
C ALA A 163 -18.31 11.68 -11.81
N PRO A 164 -17.97 12.95 -12.12
CA PRO A 164 -17.48 13.32 -13.44
C PRO A 164 -16.23 12.51 -13.82
N ILE A 165 -16.12 12.14 -15.10
CA ILE A 165 -15.03 11.32 -15.67
C ILE A 165 -13.64 11.93 -15.35
N SER A 166 -13.55 13.27 -15.26
CA SER A 166 -12.34 14.00 -14.91
C SER A 166 -11.78 13.67 -13.51
N LYS A 167 -12.60 13.14 -12.59
CA LYS A 167 -12.18 12.72 -11.25
C LYS A 167 -11.82 11.22 -11.16
N LEU A 168 -12.00 10.46 -12.24
CA LEU A 168 -11.63 9.04 -12.27
C LEU A 168 -10.13 8.81 -12.07
N PRO A 169 -9.20 9.57 -12.68
CA PRO A 169 -7.76 9.37 -12.45
C PRO A 169 -7.41 9.53 -10.97
N LEU A 170 -7.92 10.57 -10.31
CA LEU A 170 -7.70 10.80 -8.88
C LEU A 170 -8.23 9.63 -8.05
N PHE A 171 -9.44 9.15 -8.35
CA PHE A 171 -10.01 7.98 -7.68
C PHE A 171 -9.13 6.73 -7.82
N PHE A 172 -8.74 6.39 -9.05
CA PHE A 172 -7.90 5.22 -9.30
C PHE A 172 -6.54 5.36 -8.61
N SER A 173 -5.91 6.54 -8.67
CA SER A 173 -4.66 6.82 -7.98
C SER A 173 -4.79 6.63 -6.47
N THR A 174 -5.84 7.14 -5.82
CA THR A 174 -6.04 6.99 -4.37
C THR A 174 -6.27 5.53 -3.97
N VAL A 175 -7.10 4.78 -4.72
CA VAL A 175 -7.36 3.37 -4.41
C VAL A 175 -6.12 2.51 -4.65
N LEU A 176 -5.41 2.72 -5.75
CA LEU A 176 -4.16 2.00 -6.05
C LEU A 176 -3.08 2.32 -5.01
N PHE A 177 -2.95 3.57 -4.60
CA PHE A 177 -2.04 3.99 -3.53
C PHE A 177 -2.39 3.32 -2.19
N GLY A 178 -3.67 3.24 -1.87
CA GLY A 178 -4.16 2.58 -0.66
C GLY A 178 -4.03 1.05 -0.64
N MET A 179 -3.89 0.44 -1.81
CA MET A 179 -3.69 -1.01 -1.99
C MET A 179 -2.25 -1.36 -2.39
N GLU A 180 -1.33 -0.40 -2.25
CA GLU A 180 0.10 -0.60 -2.48
C GLU A 180 0.71 -1.54 -1.41
N GLY A 181 1.84 -2.15 -1.73
CA GLY A 181 2.54 -3.09 -0.87
C GLY A 181 3.22 -4.20 -1.65
N ILE A 182 2.97 -4.33 -2.96
CA ILE A 182 3.44 -5.44 -3.79
C ILE A 182 4.95 -5.66 -3.68
N GLY A 183 5.76 -4.60 -3.69
CA GLY A 183 7.21 -4.73 -3.59
C GLY A 183 7.71 -5.08 -2.17
N THR A 184 6.90 -4.91 -1.13
CA THR A 184 7.21 -5.32 0.24
C THR A 184 6.65 -6.71 0.59
N MET A 185 5.69 -7.23 -0.18
CA MET A 185 5.11 -8.57 0.04
C MET A 185 6.16 -9.68 0.03
N LEU A 186 7.10 -9.66 -0.93
CA LEU A 186 8.15 -10.68 -1.01
C LEU A 186 9.12 -10.61 0.18
N PRO A 187 9.69 -9.44 0.56
CA PRO A 187 10.44 -9.33 1.81
C PRO A 187 9.68 -9.79 3.06
N ILE A 188 8.38 -9.48 3.15
CA ILE A 188 7.51 -9.92 4.26
C ILE A 188 7.41 -11.45 4.26
N GLU A 189 7.04 -12.04 3.13
CA GLU A 189 6.94 -13.49 2.97
C GLU A 189 8.27 -14.19 3.30
N ASN A 190 9.39 -13.66 2.78
CA ASN A 190 10.74 -14.18 3.03
C ASN A 190 11.14 -14.11 4.51
N SER A 191 10.52 -13.22 5.29
CA SER A 191 10.75 -13.07 6.73
C SER A 191 9.81 -13.92 7.59
N MET A 192 8.83 -14.61 7.00
CA MET A 192 7.88 -15.46 7.73
C MET A 192 8.49 -16.78 8.15
N LYS A 193 8.03 -17.32 9.29
CA LYS A 193 8.38 -18.69 9.72
C LYS A 193 7.90 -19.75 8.72
N THR A 194 6.76 -19.51 8.07
CA THR A 194 6.12 -20.44 7.13
C THR A 194 5.69 -19.72 5.83
N PRO A 195 6.62 -19.44 4.90
CA PRO A 195 6.34 -18.71 3.66
C PRO A 195 5.21 -19.32 2.81
N ARG A 196 5.12 -20.66 2.77
CA ARG A 196 4.05 -21.38 2.03
C ARG A 196 2.63 -21.06 2.54
N HIS A 197 2.49 -20.66 3.80
CA HIS A 197 1.19 -20.29 4.36
C HIS A 197 0.72 -18.91 3.89
N PHE A 198 1.61 -18.07 3.34
CA PHE A 198 1.27 -16.76 2.80
C PHE A 198 0.18 -16.85 1.70
N LEU A 199 0.30 -17.84 0.82
CA LEU A 199 -0.67 -18.16 -0.25
C LEU A 199 -1.64 -19.31 0.11
N GLY A 200 -1.65 -19.78 1.36
CA GLY A 200 -2.50 -20.90 1.78
C GLY A 200 -4.01 -20.58 1.75
N CYS A 201 -4.84 -21.50 2.25
CA CYS A 201 -6.27 -21.27 2.48
C CYS A 201 -6.64 -21.55 3.95
N PRO A 202 -7.07 -20.55 4.74
CA PRO A 202 -7.04 -19.11 4.44
C PRO A 202 -5.61 -18.56 4.58
N GLY A 203 -5.09 -17.97 3.51
CA GLY A 203 -3.73 -17.43 3.46
C GLY A 203 -3.67 -16.01 3.99
N VAL A 204 -2.50 -15.63 4.50
CA VAL A 204 -2.26 -14.28 5.03
C VAL A 204 -2.60 -13.20 4.01
N LEU A 205 -2.28 -13.43 2.74
CA LEU A 205 -2.59 -12.48 1.66
C LEU A 205 -4.09 -12.24 1.51
N ASN A 206 -4.90 -13.31 1.46
CA ASN A 206 -6.33 -13.20 1.26
C ASN A 206 -7.00 -12.49 2.44
N ILE A 207 -6.62 -12.84 3.67
CA ILE A 207 -7.15 -12.19 4.88
C ILE A 207 -6.80 -10.70 4.88
N ALA A 208 -5.54 -10.35 4.61
CA ALA A 208 -5.09 -8.95 4.59
C ALA A 208 -5.83 -8.15 3.51
N MET A 209 -5.91 -8.66 2.28
CA MET A 209 -6.61 -7.99 1.18
C MET A 209 -8.11 -7.85 1.45
N SER A 210 -8.76 -8.86 2.05
CA SER A 210 -10.17 -8.76 2.44
C SER A 210 -10.39 -7.64 3.46
N ILE A 211 -9.55 -7.56 4.50
CA ILE A 211 -9.65 -6.48 5.51
C ILE A 211 -9.51 -5.11 4.83
N VAL A 212 -8.48 -4.92 4.01
CA VAL A 212 -8.23 -3.64 3.31
C VAL A 212 -9.42 -3.26 2.43
N VAL A 213 -9.90 -4.18 1.58
CA VAL A 213 -11.03 -3.91 0.68
C VAL A 213 -12.30 -3.57 1.47
N THR A 214 -12.60 -4.31 2.54
CA THR A 214 -13.75 -4.01 3.41
C THR A 214 -13.63 -2.63 4.04
N LEU A 215 -12.46 -2.25 4.56
CA LEU A 215 -12.23 -0.93 5.14
C LEU A 215 -12.40 0.19 4.11
N PHE A 216 -11.86 0.03 2.90
CA PHE A 216 -12.03 1.01 1.82
C PHE A 216 -13.51 1.16 1.39
N ILE A 217 -14.25 0.05 1.35
CA ILE A 217 -15.70 0.09 1.06
C ILE A 217 -16.44 0.85 2.17
N LEU A 218 -16.19 0.53 3.44
CA LEU A 218 -16.83 1.19 4.58
C LEU A 218 -16.54 2.69 4.61
N LEU A 219 -15.27 3.07 4.48
CA LEU A 219 -14.87 4.47 4.45
C LEU A 219 -15.53 5.21 3.29
N ARG A 220 -15.62 4.58 2.11
CA ARG A 220 -16.27 5.18 0.95
C ARG A 220 -17.78 5.33 1.11
N LEU A 221 -18.44 4.41 1.80
CA LEU A 221 -19.86 4.51 2.11
C LEU A 221 -20.16 5.68 3.07
N LEU A 222 -19.28 5.89 4.07
CA LEU A 222 -19.45 6.96 5.07
C LEU A 222 -18.86 8.32 4.65
N TRP A 223 -17.85 8.40 3.78
CA TRP A 223 -17.14 9.65 3.41
C TRP A 223 -17.74 10.39 2.20
N LEU A 224 -18.36 9.67 1.25
CA LEU A 224 -19.04 10.30 0.11
C LEU A 224 -20.07 11.41 0.44
N PRO A 225 -20.80 11.39 1.58
CA PRO A 225 -21.80 12.42 1.87
C PRO A 225 -21.25 13.80 2.29
N GLN A 226 -19.96 13.97 2.51
CA GLN A 226 -19.41 15.20 3.14
C GLN A 226 -18.67 16.14 2.17
N VAL A 227 -18.46 15.74 0.91
CA VAL A 227 -17.57 16.44 -0.05
C VAL A 227 -18.28 16.84 -1.36
N TRP A 228 -19.61 16.70 -1.41
CA TRP A 228 -20.45 17.16 -2.53
C TRP A 228 -21.74 17.79 -2.02
#